data_AF-A0A2T5NMK7-F1
#
_entry.id   AF-A0A2T5NMK7-F1
#
_cell.length_a   1.000
_cell.length_b   1.000
_cell.length_c   1.000
_cell.angle_alpha   90.00
_cell.angle_beta   90.00
_cell.angle_gamma   90.00
#
_symmetry.space_group_name_H-M   'P 1'
#
loop_
_entity.id
_entity.type
_entity.pdbx_description
1 polymer ?
#
loop_
_entity_poly.entity_id
_entity_poly.type
_entity_poly.pdbx_seq_one_letter_code
_entity_poly.pdbx_strand_id
1 'polypeptide(L)'
;MEQLHSCAQRLPAAAGNVLLLGDLGRQLNDCYIQLDSALLSGVMDIRAAHTGLLALLTLLERRDEPLLFSSEEALALLEPIQQRLQRGLEHVNGVL
;
A
#
# COMPACT_ATOMS: atom_id res chain seq x y z
N MET A 1 5.58 11.75 3.56
CA MET A 1 5.18 12.85 4.49
C MET A 1 6.04 14.12 4.40
N GLU A 2 7.35 14.06 4.15
CA GLU A 2 8.23 15.24 4.14
C GLU A 2 7.82 16.35 3.13
N GLN A 3 7.32 15.97 1.95
CA GLN A 3 6.88 16.94 0.92
C GLN A 3 5.64 17.74 1.35
N LEU A 4 4.69 17.09 2.02
CA LEU A 4 3.49 17.74 2.56
C LEU A 4 3.87 18.73 3.67
N HIS A 5 4.80 18.33 4.53
CA HIS A 5 5.35 19.17 5.58
C HIS A 5 6.10 20.38 5.00
N SER A 6 6.90 20.18 3.96
CA SER A 6 7.59 21.25 3.23
C SER A 6 6.61 22.25 2.59
N CYS A 7 5.52 21.75 1.98
CA CYS A 7 4.47 22.62 1.43
C CYS A 7 3.79 23.46 2.53
N ALA A 8 3.48 22.86 3.68
CA ALA A 8 2.89 23.56 4.82
C ALA A 8 3.82 24.65 5.38
N GLN A 9 5.13 24.40 5.46
CA GLN A 9 6.12 25.40 5.90
C GLN A 9 6.26 26.59 4.93
N ARG A 10 6.04 26.37 3.63
CA ARG A 10 6.16 27.40 2.59
C ARG A 10 4.88 28.22 2.40
N LEU A 11 3.76 27.77 2.95
CA LEU A 11 2.44 28.39 2.84
C LEU A 11 2.40 29.84 3.37
N PRO A 12 3.01 30.18 4.53
CA PRO A 12 3.08 31.55 5.02
C PRO A 12 3.91 32.48 4.11
N ALA A 13 4.97 31.96 3.50
CA ALA A 13 5.83 32.73 2.59
C ALA A 13 5.20 32.97 1.21
N ALA A 14 4.25 32.13 0.80
CA ALA A 14 3.46 32.31 -0.42
C ALA A 14 2.27 33.27 -0.22
N ALA A 15 1.96 33.67 1.02
CA ALA A 15 0.85 34.57 1.31
C ALA A 15 1.04 35.93 0.62
N GLY A 16 0.12 36.29 -0.28
CA GLY A 16 0.18 37.53 -1.05
C GLY A 16 0.93 37.42 -2.39
N ASN A 17 1.51 36.27 -2.73
CA ASN A 17 2.11 36.02 -4.05
C ASN A 17 1.33 34.93 -4.79
N VAL A 18 0.48 35.36 -5.74
CA VAL A 18 -0.42 34.48 -6.51
C VAL A 18 0.33 33.41 -7.31
N LEU A 19 1.52 33.72 -7.84
CA LEU A 19 2.33 32.76 -8.58
C LEU A 19 2.89 31.67 -7.65
N LEU A 20 3.48 32.08 -6.52
CA LEU A 20 3.99 31.12 -5.53
C LEU A 20 2.87 30.28 -4.92
N LEU A 21 1.68 30.86 -4.73
CA LEU A 21 0.51 30.13 -4.26
C LEU A 21 0.03 29.08 -5.28
N GLY A 22 0.03 29.44 -6.57
CA GLY A 22 -0.31 28.52 -7.66
C GLY A 22 0.69 27.37 -7.79
N ASP A 23 1.99 27.65 -7.65
CA ASP A 23 3.04 26.61 -7.64
C ASP A 23 2.91 25.68 -6.45
N LEU A 24 2.64 26.24 -5.26
CA LEU A 24 2.41 25.46 -4.04
C LEU A 24 1.15 24.57 -4.18
N GLY A 25 0.08 25.10 -4.78
CA GLY A 25 -1.14 24.35 -5.04
C GLY A 25 -0.91 23.15 -5.97
N ARG A 26 -0.10 23.32 -7.03
CA ARG A 26 0.30 22.21 -7.90
C ARG A 26 1.12 21.16 -7.16
N GLN A 27 2.11 21.58 -6.38
CA GLN A 27 2.94 20.67 -5.59
C GLN A 27 2.13 19.88 -4.56
N LEU A 28 1.16 20.52 -3.90
CA LEU A 28 0.23 19.85 -2.98
C LEU A 28 -0.66 18.84 -3.70
N ASN A 29 -1.19 19.21 -4.86
CA ASN A 29 -2.02 18.32 -5.68
C ASN A 29 -1.24 17.09 -6.15
N ASP A 30 -0.01 17.27 -6.63
CA ASP A 30 0.85 16.17 -7.06
C ASP A 30 1.20 15.25 -5.88
N CYS A 31 1.50 15.84 -4.71
CA CYS A 31 1.75 15.08 -3.49
C CYS A 31 0.51 14.27 -3.06
N TYR A 32 -0.69 14.85 -3.14
CA TYR A 32 -1.93 14.15 -2.85
C TYR A 32 -2.18 12.97 -3.79
N ILE A 33 -1.99 13.16 -5.11
CA ILE A 33 -2.17 12.09 -6.09
C ILE A 33 -1.19 10.93 -5.83
N GLN A 34 0.07 11.25 -5.52
CA GLN A 34 1.07 10.22 -5.18
C GLN A 34 0.69 9.47 -3.91
N LEU A 35 0.21 10.18 -2.88
CA LEU A 35 -0.23 9.60 -1.62
C LEU A 35 -1.43 8.67 -1.83
N ASP A 36 -2.45 9.13 -2.55
CA ASP A 36 -3.66 8.36 -2.85
C ASP A 36 -3.32 7.09 -3.65
N SER A 37 -2.48 7.23 -4.69
CA SER A 37 -2.01 6.09 -5.49
C SER A 37 -1.23 5.07 -4.67
N ALA A 38 -0.34 5.53 -3.78
CA ALA A 38 0.45 4.64 -2.92
C ALA A 38 -0.43 3.93 -1.90
N LEU A 39 -1.36 4.65 -1.24
CA LEU A 39 -2.31 4.07 -0.29
C LEU A 39 -3.24 3.05 -0.96
N LEU A 40 -3.79 3.40 -2.12
CA LEU A 40 -4.65 2.49 -2.89
C LEU A 40 -3.90 1.22 -3.27
N SER A 41 -2.68 1.35 -3.80
CA SER A 41 -1.84 0.21 -4.17
C SER A 41 -1.51 -0.65 -2.96
N GLY A 42 -1.14 -0.02 -1.84
CA GLY A 42 -0.85 -0.71 -0.58
C GLY A 42 -2.05 -1.51 -0.06
N VAL A 43 -3.24 -0.90 -0.04
CA VAL A 43 -4.49 -1.56 0.38
C VAL A 43 -4.85 -2.70 -0.55
N MET A 44 -4.69 -2.53 -1.87
CA MET A 44 -4.94 -3.60 -2.85
C MET A 44 -4.03 -4.80 -2.63
N ASP A 45 -2.74 -4.58 -2.40
CA ASP A 45 -1.76 -5.64 -2.14
C ASP A 45 -2.05 -6.38 -0.82
N ILE A 46 -2.34 -5.65 0.27
CA ILE A 46 -2.73 -6.25 1.55
C ILE A 46 -4.02 -7.07 1.40
N ARG A 47 -5.01 -6.54 0.68
CA ARG A 47 -6.27 -7.24 0.42
C ARG A 47 -6.06 -8.51 -0.40
N ALA A 48 -5.21 -8.46 -1.43
CA ALA A 48 -4.85 -9.64 -2.21
C ALA A 48 -4.18 -10.72 -1.36
N ALA A 49 -3.25 -10.34 -0.48
CA ALA A 49 -2.62 -11.25 0.47
C ALA A 49 -3.66 -11.89 1.42
N HIS A 50 -4.55 -11.08 1.99
CA HIS A 50 -5.63 -11.56 2.86
C HIS A 50 -6.56 -12.55 2.15
N THR A 51 -6.97 -12.24 0.91
CA THR A 51 -7.78 -13.16 0.10
C THR A 51 -7.04 -14.47 -0.20
N GLY A 52 -5.73 -14.41 -0.47
CA GLY A 52 -4.90 -15.59 -0.63
C GLY A 52 -4.88 -16.48 0.62
N LEU A 53 -4.69 -15.87 1.81
CA LEU A 53 -4.73 -16.60 3.09
C LEU A 53 -6.09 -17.27 3.33
N LEU A 54 -7.18 -16.55 3.08
CA LEU A 54 -8.54 -17.11 3.21
C LEU A 54 -8.78 -18.29 2.27
N ALA A 55 -8.27 -18.21 1.04
CA ALA A 55 -8.36 -19.33 0.10
C ALA A 55 -7.57 -20.55 0.59
N LEU A 56 -6.38 -20.35 1.16
CA LEU A 56 -5.59 -21.44 1.75
C LEU A 56 -6.28 -22.05 2.97
N LEU A 57 -6.84 -21.23 3.86
CA LEU A 57 -7.62 -21.71 4.99
C LEU A 57 -8.84 -22.52 4.51
N THR A 58 -9.56 -22.00 3.54
CA THR A 58 -10.72 -22.68 2.94
C THR A 58 -10.32 -24.02 2.35
N LEU A 59 -9.17 -24.11 1.68
CA LEU A 59 -8.63 -25.37 1.18
C LEU A 59 -8.34 -26.33 2.34
N LEU A 60 -7.55 -25.91 3.33
CA LEU A 60 -7.19 -26.73 4.50
C LEU A 60 -8.41 -27.21 5.32
N GLU A 61 -9.49 -26.43 5.34
CA GLU A 61 -10.73 -26.77 6.04
C GLU A 61 -11.63 -27.75 5.28
N ARG A 62 -11.33 -28.07 4.01
CA ARG A 62 -12.09 -29.08 3.24
C ARG A 62 -11.95 -30.44 3.92
N ARG A 63 -13.06 -30.94 4.45
CA ARG A 63 -13.11 -32.14 5.31
C ARG A 63 -13.15 -33.46 4.56
N ASP A 64 -13.28 -33.43 3.23
CA ASP A 64 -13.52 -34.63 2.44
C ASP A 64 -12.25 -35.50 2.32
N GLU A 65 -11.05 -34.88 2.32
CA GLU A 65 -9.76 -35.57 2.36
C GLU A 65 -8.72 -34.70 3.09
N PRO A 66 -7.79 -35.29 3.88
CA PRO A 66 -6.68 -34.52 4.47
C PRO A 66 -5.80 -33.98 3.34
N LEU A 67 -5.77 -32.65 3.18
CA LEU A 67 -4.79 -32.00 2.31
C LEU A 67 -3.40 -32.16 2.92
N LEU A 68 -2.64 -33.11 2.37
CA LEU A 68 -1.25 -33.34 2.69
C LEU A 68 -0.39 -32.51 1.73
N PHE A 69 -0.11 -31.28 2.11
CA PHE A 69 0.93 -30.50 1.45
C PHE A 69 2.30 -30.97 1.94
N SER A 70 3.21 -31.25 1.02
CA SER A 70 4.63 -31.24 1.33
C SER A 70 5.07 -29.83 1.78
N SER A 71 6.21 -29.74 2.46
CA SER A 71 6.76 -28.44 2.87
C SER A 71 7.05 -27.52 1.68
N GLU A 72 7.46 -28.08 0.54
CA GLU A 72 7.70 -27.30 -0.69
C GLU A 72 6.41 -26.74 -1.28
N GLU A 73 5.34 -27.54 -1.34
CA GLU A 73 4.04 -27.09 -1.84
C GLU A 73 3.42 -26.04 -0.93
N ALA A 74 3.53 -26.20 0.39
CA ALA A 74 3.07 -25.20 1.34
C ALA A 74 3.81 -23.88 1.16
N LEU A 75 5.13 -23.93 0.92
CA LEU A 75 5.95 -22.75 0.69
C LEU A 75 5.58 -22.05 -0.62
N ALA A 76 5.41 -22.80 -1.71
CA ALA A 76 5.00 -22.27 -3.01
C ALA A 76 3.64 -21.55 -2.97
N LEU A 77 2.73 -22.00 -2.10
CA LEU A 77 1.43 -21.37 -1.86
C LEU A 77 1.52 -20.10 -1.01
N LEU A 78 2.42 -20.07 -0.02
CA LEU A 78 2.58 -18.94 0.91
C LEU A 78 3.45 -17.82 0.37
N GLU A 79 4.46 -18.13 -0.45
CA GLU A 79 5.40 -17.16 -1.00
C GLU A 79 4.72 -15.97 -1.72
N PRO A 80 3.79 -16.16 -2.68
CA PRO A 80 3.15 -15.04 -3.36
C PRO A 80 2.29 -14.18 -2.41
N ILE A 81 1.74 -14.77 -1.36
CA ILE A 81 0.97 -14.06 -0.33
C ILE A 81 1.91 -13.18 0.50
N GLN A 82 3.04 -13.72 0.92
CA GLN A 82 4.05 -12.98 1.66
C GLN A 82 4.59 -11.80 0.84
N GLN A 83 4.88 -12.02 -0.45
CA GLN A 83 5.36 -10.96 -1.35
C GLN A 83 4.33 -9.83 -1.48
N ARG A 84 3.04 -10.16 -1.61
CA ARG A 84 1.95 -9.17 -1.64
C ARG A 84 1.83 -8.41 -0.33
N LEU A 85 1.88 -9.10 0.80
CA LEU A 85 1.82 -8.47 2.11
C LEU A 85 3.00 -7.50 2.31
N GLN A 86 4.22 -7.94 1.97
CA GLN A 86 5.42 -7.12 2.06
C GLN A 86 5.30 -5.86 1.20
N ARG A 87 4.95 -6.00 -0.09
CA ARG A 87 4.76 -4.84 -0.99
C ARG A 87 3.68 -3.89 -0.49
N GLY A 88 2.57 -4.44 -0.01
CA GLY A 88 1.48 -3.65 0.54
C GLY A 88 1.91 -2.82 1.75
N LEU A 89 2.68 -3.43 2.66
CA LEU A 89 3.25 -2.75 3.82
C LEU A 89 4.31 -1.72 3.43
N GLU A 90 5.16 -2.00 2.44
CA GLU A 90 6.14 -1.04 1.92
C GLU A 90 5.45 0.22 1.36
N HIS A 91 4.36 0.06 0.60
CA HIS A 91 3.57 1.19 0.11
C HIS A 91 2.94 2.01 1.24
N VAL A 92 2.34 1.34 2.24
CA VAL A 92 1.68 2.03 3.37
C VAL A 92 2.71 2.71 4.28
N ASN A 93 3.82 2.04 4.60
CA ASN A 93 4.88 2.59 5.45
C ASN A 93 5.68 3.70 4.77
N GLY A 94 5.79 3.69 3.43
CA GLY A 94 6.38 4.80 2.69
C GLY A 94 5.51 6.06 2.70
N VAL A 95 4.22 5.90 3.02
CA VAL A 95 3.25 7.00 3.12
C VAL A 95 3.14 7.54 4.55
N LEU A 96 3.14 6.68 5.57
CA LEU A 96 3.07 7.04 7.00
C LEU A 96 4.34 7.75 7.49
#